data_AF-A0A653CTV6-F1
#
_entry.id   AF-A0A653CTV6-F1
#
_cell.length_a   1.000
_cell.length_b   1.000
_cell.length_c   1.000
_cell.angle_alpha   90.00
_cell.angle_beta   90.00
_cell.angle_gamma   90.00
#
_symmetry.space_group_name_H-M   'P 1'
#
loop_
_entity.id
_entity.type
_entity.pdbx_description
1 polymer ?
#
loop_
_entity_poly.entity_id
_entity_poly.type
_entity_poly.pdbx_seq_one_letter_code
_entity_poly.pdbx_strand_id
1 'polypeptide(L)' 'KGKIWVNRLWRAREEEEFHTAFARLKDDPEQFVRYFRMNFLKFDKMLKLVKPHIQKQNTVLRRFRVLL' A
#
# COMPACT_ATOMS: atom_id res chain seq x y z
N LYS A 1 27.96 -4.65 2.42
CA LYS A 1 26.68 -5.12 1.83
C LYS A 1 25.59 -4.07 2.13
N GLY A 2 25.18 -3.29 1.13
CA GLY A 2 24.16 -2.25 1.33
C GLY A 2 22.81 -2.88 1.66
N LYS A 3 22.23 -2.54 2.82
CA LYS A 3 20.86 -2.91 3.15
C LYS A 3 19.96 -2.33 2.06
N ILE A 4 19.26 -3.20 1.33
CA ILE A 4 18.23 -2.77 0.39
C ILE A 4 17.10 -2.20 1.26
N TRP A 5 17.07 -0.87 1.42
CA TRP A 5 16.06 -0.16 2.22
C TRP A 5 14.65 -0.29 1.63
N VAL A 6 14.57 -0.59 0.34
CA VAL A 6 13.32 -0.72 -0.41
C VAL A 6 13.12 -2.19 -0.79
N ASN A 7 12.25 -2.90 -0.07
CA ASN A 7 11.83 -4.28 -0.44
C ASN A 7 11.48 -4.32 -1.94
N ARG A 8 11.89 -5.37 -2.66
CA ARG A 8 11.63 -5.53 -4.10
C ARG A 8 10.14 -5.40 -4.43
N LEU A 9 9.25 -5.77 -3.50
CA LEU A 9 7.80 -5.55 -3.61
C LEU A 9 7.42 -4.07 -3.84
N TRP A 10 8.22 -3.13 -3.35
CA TRP A 10 8.00 -1.68 -3.51
C TRP A 10 8.63 -1.10 -4.77
N ARG A 11 9.54 -1.83 -5.42
CA ARG A 11 10.11 -1.41 -6.71
C ARG A 11 9.09 -1.53 -7.84
N ALA A 12 8.21 -2.53 -7.74
CA ALA A 12 7.12 -2.71 -8.69
C ALA A 12 5.98 -1.69 -8.50
N ARG A 13 6.02 -0.79 -7.51
CA ARG A 13 4.89 0.10 -7.17
C ARG A 13 4.58 1.16 -8.24
N GLU A 14 5.52 1.42 -9.15
CA GLU A 14 5.27 2.23 -10.35
C GLU A 14 4.51 1.47 -11.45
N GLU A 15 4.57 0.13 -11.45
CA GLU A 15 3.99 -0.75 -12.48
C GLU A 15 2.82 -1.63 -11.96
N GLU A 16 2.75 -1.90 -10.65
CA GLU A 16 1.74 -2.75 -10.00
C GLU A 16 0.70 -1.93 -9.24
N GLU A 17 -0.57 -2.31 -9.42
CA GLU A 17 -1.68 -1.72 -8.67
C GLU A 17 -1.64 -2.08 -7.19
N PHE A 18 -2.07 -1.14 -6.34
CA PHE A 18 -2.17 -1.32 -4.88
C PHE A 18 -2.91 -2.61 -4.48
N HIS A 19 -3.91 -3.02 -5.26
CA HIS A 19 -4.68 -4.23 -5.00
C HIS A 19 -3.84 -5.51 -5.11
N THR A 20 -2.90 -5.57 -6.06
CA THR A 20 -1.98 -6.70 -6.24
C THR A 20 -0.97 -6.79 -5.10
N ALA A 21 -0.38 -5.65 -4.72
CA ALA A 21 0.55 -5.59 -3.59
C ALA A 21 -0.13 -5.93 -2.26
N PHE A 22 -1.35 -5.44 -2.05
CA PHE A 22 -2.13 -5.74 -0.84
C PHE A 22 -2.45 -7.23 -0.70
N ALA A 23 -2.82 -7.90 -1.80
CA ALA A 23 -3.08 -9.34 -1.79
C ALA A 23 -1.84 -10.13 -1.36
N ARG A 24 -0.66 -9.84 -1.94
CA ARG A 24 0.60 -10.50 -1.57
C ARG A 24 0.99 -10.27 -0.11
N LEU A 25 0.73 -9.08 0.43
CA LEU A 25 1.04 -8.76 1.82
C LEU A 25 0.08 -9.46 2.79
N LYS A 26 -1.15 -9.75 2.38
CA LYS A 26 -2.11 -10.45 3.22
C LYS A 26 -1.63 -11.87 3.58
N ASP A 27 -0.90 -12.51 2.65
CA ASP A 27 -0.36 -13.85 2.81
C ASP A 27 0.97 -13.90 3.59
N ASP A 28 1.60 -12.73 3.84
CA ASP A 28 2.82 -12.59 4.65
C ASP A 28 2.59 -11.64 5.84
N PRO A 29 2.22 -12.17 7.02
CA PRO A 29 1.93 -11.36 8.20
C PRO A 29 3.10 -10.48 8.68
N GLU A 30 4.35 -10.94 8.51
CA GLU A 30 5.51 -10.17 8.96
C GLU A 30 5.72 -8.95 8.05
N GLN A 31 5.64 -9.14 6.73
CA GLN A 31 5.71 -8.02 5.79
C GLN A 31 4.50 -7.09 5.91
N PHE A 32 3.32 -7.63 6.18
CA PHE A 32 2.12 -6.84 6.45
C PHE A 32 2.36 -5.89 7.64
N VAL A 33 2.85 -6.41 8.77
CA VAL A 33 3.17 -5.60 9.95
C VAL A 33 4.29 -4.61 9.67
N ARG A 34 5.34 -4.99 8.94
CA ARG A 34 6.42 -4.05 8.57
C ARG A 34 5.91 -2.88 7.74
N TYR A 35 4.96 -3.12 6.85
CA TYR A 35 4.44 -2.10 5.94
C TYR A 35 3.33 -1.25 6.57
N PHE A 36 2.27 -1.89 7.06
CA PHE A 36 1.11 -1.21 7.64
C PHE A 36 1.33 -0.80 9.10
N ARG A 37 2.46 -1.21 9.71
CA ARG A 37 2.79 -0.97 11.13
C ARG A 37 1.72 -1.49 12.09
N MET A 38 0.92 -2.46 11.64
CA MET A 38 -0.11 -3.14 12.41
C MET A 38 -0.43 -4.50 11.78
N ASN A 39 -1.00 -5.40 12.56
CA ASN A 39 -1.46 -6.69 12.04
C ASN A 39 -2.73 -6.52 11.19
N PHE A 40 -3.02 -7.55 10.39
CA PHE A 40 -4.16 -7.57 9.47
C PHE A 40 -5.51 -7.36 10.19
N LEU A 41 -5.70 -7.97 11.35
CA LEU A 41 -6.97 -7.87 12.10
C LEU A 41 -7.25 -6.42 12.55
N LYS A 42 -6.23 -5.73 13.06
CA LYS A 42 -6.34 -4.32 13.46
C LYS A 42 -6.59 -3.43 12.25
N PHE A 43 -5.90 -3.71 11.14
CA PHE A 43 -6.12 -3.01 9.88
C PHE A 43 -7.55 -3.16 9.37
N ASP A 44 -8.08 -4.39 9.31
CA ASP A 44 -9.45 -4.67 8.84
C ASP A 44 -10.51 -3.98 9.69
N LYS A 45 -10.32 -3.97 11.02
CA LYS A 45 -11.19 -3.21 11.93
C LYS A 45 -11.19 -1.72 11.62
N MET A 46 -10.02 -1.11 11.44
CA MET A 46 -9.95 0.31 11.08
C MET A 46 -10.54 0.57 9.70
N LEU A 47 -10.29 -0.30 8.73
CA LEU A 47 -10.84 -0.16 7.39
C LEU A 47 -12.36 -0.15 7.42
N LYS A 48 -13.00 -1.02 8.20
CA LYS A 48 -14.46 -1.04 8.38
C LYS A 48 -15.02 0.25 8.96
N LEU A 49 -14.29 0.89 9.88
CA LEU A 49 -14.68 2.17 10.47
C LEU A 49 -14.51 3.33 9.49
N VAL A 50 -13.42 3.35 8.74
CA VAL A 50 -13.07 4.49 7.87
C VAL A 50 -13.81 4.41 6.53
N LYS A 51 -14.01 3.20 5.98
CA LYS A 51 -14.57 2.96 4.64
C LYS A 51 -15.87 3.73 4.34
N PRO A 52 -16.86 3.83 5.25
CA PRO A 52 -18.08 4.61 5.00
C PRO A 52 -17.83 6.12 4.84
N HIS A 53 -16.71 6.61 5.38
CA HIS A 53 -16.38 8.04 5.42
C HIS A 53 -15.34 8.44 4.37
N ILE A 54 -14.83 7.50 3.59
CA ILE A 54 -13.86 7.77 2.52
C ILE A 54 -14.43 7.38 1.16
N GLN A 55 -14.23 8.25 0.18
CA GLN A 55 -14.56 7.97 -1.21
C GLN A 55 -13.31 8.16 -2.06
N LYS A 56 -13.10 7.26 -3.03
CA LYS A 56 -12.03 7.42 -4.01
C LYS A 56 -12.31 8.67 -4.85
N GLN A 57 -11.39 9.63 -4.82
CA GLN A 57 -11.44 10.81 -5.67
C GLN A 57 -10.36 10.75 -6.74
N ASN A 58 -10.71 11.07 -7.98
CA ASN A 58 -9.75 11.25 -9.05
C ASN A 58 -9.12 12.63 -8.92
N THR A 59 -7.88 12.70 -8.42
CA THR A 59 -7.16 13.96 -8.24
C THR A 59 -6.11 14.17 -9.34
N VAL A 60 -5.68 15.41 -9.52
CA VAL A 60 -4.62 15.78 -10.48
C VAL A 60 -3.22 15.32 -10.04
N LEU A 61 -3.07 14.85 -8.79
CA LEU A 61 -1.79 14.48 -8.17
C LEU A 61 -1.03 13.39 -8.94
N ARG A 62 -1.72 12.51 -9.69
CA ARG A 62 -1.08 11.50 -10.53
C ARG A 62 -0.71 12.01 -11.93
N ARG A 63 -1.39 13.02 -12.47
CA ARG A 63 -1.15 13.55 -13.83
C ARG A 63 -0.03 14.59 -13.88
N PHE A 64 0.35 15.18 -12.75
CA PHE A 64 1.40 16.20 -12.67
C PHE A 64 2.83 15.70 -12.94
N ARG A 65 3.04 14.40 -13.19
CA ARG A 65 4.36 13.83 -13.53
C ARG A 65 4.80 14.04 -14.98
N VAL A 66 3.97 14.62 -15.86
CA VAL A 66 4.27 14.77 -17.29
C VAL A 66 4.73 16.20 -17.67
N LEU A 67 4.77 17.15 -16.73
CA LEU A 67 5.06 18.57 -17.00
C LEU A 67 6.29 19.13 -16.26
N LEU A 68 7.15 18.28 -15.70
CA LEU A 68 8.49 18.63 -15.19
C LEU A 68 9.49 17.61 -15.71
#